data_AF-A0A382V2Q6-F1
#
_entry.id   AF-A0A382V2Q6-F1
#
_cell.length_a   1.000
_cell.length_b   1.000
_cell.length_c   1.000
_cell.angle_alpha   90.00
_cell.angle_beta   90.00
_cell.angle_gamma   90.00
#
_symmetry.space_group_name_H-M   'P 1'
#
loop_
_entity.id
_entity.type
_entity.pdbx_description
1 polymer ?
#
loop_
_entity_poly.entity_id
_entity_poly.type
_entity_poly.pdbx_seq_one_letter_code
_entity_poly.pdbx_strand_id
1 'polypeptide(L)'
;MFKNILFSMMFLVSGLLANTLGLSDNGDGTWDVTYSSEDIIAGFQFNVDGATINSASGGDATANGFIISTSSTTALGFSLTGGSIPAGSGTLVNLNLTGEPSGLSGIVMADPSGDSLDFTYDDGVDEVYGC
;
A
#
# COMPACT_ATOMS: atom_id res chain seq x y z
N MET A 1 17.98 -40.07 36.45
CA MET A 1 16.81 -39.14 36.51
C MET A 1 16.73 -38.43 35.17
N PHE A 2 15.71 -38.75 34.38
CA PHE A 2 15.40 -38.10 33.10
C PHE A 2 14.73 -36.74 33.34
N LYS A 3 15.16 -35.73 32.58
CA LYS A 3 14.44 -34.50 32.20
C LYS A 3 15.15 -34.05 30.90
N ASN A 4 14.71 -34.42 29.69
CA ASN A 4 13.58 -33.84 28.95
C ASN A 4 13.50 -32.33 29.25
N ILE A 5 13.89 -31.42 28.36
CA ILE A 5 13.33 -31.24 27.01
C ILE A 5 14.33 -30.41 26.19
N LEU A 6 14.60 -30.86 24.97
CA LEU A 6 15.04 -30.01 23.87
C LEU A 6 14.05 -28.84 23.77
N PHE A 7 14.44 -27.62 24.13
CA PHE A 7 13.63 -26.43 23.83
C PHE A 7 13.75 -26.16 22.33
N SER A 8 13.03 -27.00 21.60
CA SER A 8 12.66 -26.84 20.21
C SER A 8 12.00 -25.48 20.04
N MET A 9 12.51 -24.72 19.07
CA MET A 9 11.70 -23.95 18.14
C MET A 9 10.79 -22.88 18.78
N MET A 10 11.37 -21.71 19.02
CA MET A 10 10.62 -20.47 18.82
C MET A 10 11.55 -19.42 18.21
N PHE A 11 11.94 -19.67 16.95
CA PHE A 11 12.17 -18.56 16.05
C PHE A 11 10.79 -17.96 15.85
N LEU A 12 10.46 -16.96 16.67
CA LEU A 12 9.40 -16.01 16.40
C LEU A 12 9.79 -15.33 15.08
N VAL A 13 9.44 -15.94 13.94
CA VAL A 13 8.96 -15.15 12.81
C VAL A 13 7.67 -14.57 13.35
N SER A 14 7.79 -13.44 14.05
CA SER A 14 6.74 -12.45 13.98
C SER A 14 6.64 -12.15 12.49
N GLY A 15 5.76 -12.85 11.79
CA GLY A 15 5.21 -12.35 10.55
C GLY A 15 4.45 -11.11 10.98
N LEU A 16 5.16 -9.99 11.11
CA LEU A 16 4.56 -8.69 10.98
C LEU A 16 3.81 -8.81 9.67
N LEU A 17 2.47 -8.78 9.72
CA LEU A 17 1.68 -8.73 8.52
C LEU A 17 2.12 -7.43 7.85
N ALA A 18 2.96 -7.56 6.81
CA ALA A 18 3.56 -6.41 6.17
C ALA A 18 2.42 -5.60 5.55
N ASN A 19 2.43 -4.29 5.75
CA ASN A 19 1.48 -3.45 5.04
C ASN A 19 1.88 -3.46 3.56
N THR A 20 0.93 -3.63 2.66
CA THR A 20 1.21 -3.72 1.23
C THR A 20 0.40 -2.73 0.42
N LEU A 21 0.99 -2.28 -0.69
CA LEU A 21 0.27 -1.63 -1.80
C LEU A 21 0.27 -2.55 -3.00
N GLY A 22 -0.86 -2.65 -3.69
CA GLY A 22 -0.99 -3.41 -4.93
C GLY A 22 -1.52 -2.56 -6.09
N LEU A 23 -1.51 -3.15 -7.27
CA LEU A 23 -2.09 -2.57 -8.49
C LEU A 23 -3.08 -3.56 -9.10
N SER A 24 -4.29 -3.09 -9.42
CA SER A 24 -5.32 -3.87 -10.11
C SER A 24 -5.78 -3.14 -11.37
N ASP A 25 -5.72 -3.82 -12.52
CA ASP A 25 -6.19 -3.29 -13.80
C ASP A 25 -7.72 -3.38 -13.90
N ASN A 26 -8.37 -2.26 -14.21
CA ASN A 26 -9.82 -2.20 -14.43
C ASN A 26 -10.22 -2.49 -15.89
N GLY A 27 -9.25 -2.58 -16.82
CA GLY A 27 -9.48 -2.90 -18.22
C GLY A 27 -10.00 -1.73 -19.08
N ASP A 28 -10.02 -0.51 -18.53
CA ASP A 28 -10.48 0.71 -19.20
C ASP A 28 -9.43 1.83 -19.24
N GLY A 29 -8.17 1.50 -18.89
CA GLY A 29 -7.08 2.47 -18.75
C GLY A 29 -7.00 3.12 -17.36
N THR A 30 -7.87 2.70 -16.42
CA THR A 30 -7.72 3.02 -15.01
C THR A 30 -7.16 1.84 -14.22
N TRP A 31 -6.45 2.17 -13.14
CA TRP A 31 -5.79 1.22 -12.27
C TRP A 31 -6.11 1.55 -10.82
N ASP A 32 -6.55 0.55 -10.07
CA ASP A 32 -6.79 0.67 -8.65
C ASP A 32 -5.50 0.42 -7.89
N VAL A 33 -5.09 1.39 -7.07
CA VAL A 33 -4.07 1.17 -6.05
C VAL A 33 -4.76 0.59 -4.84
N THR A 34 -4.48 -0.68 -4.55
CA THR A 34 -5.05 -1.37 -3.38
C THR A 34 -4.10 -1.24 -2.19
N TYR A 35 -4.64 -1.36 -0.99
CA TYR A 35 -3.84 -1.42 0.23
C TYR A 35 -4.30 -2.57 1.12
N SER A 36 -3.37 -3.09 1.92
CA SER A 36 -3.64 -3.93 3.07
C SER A 36 -2.78 -3.41 4.22
N SER A 37 -3.41 -2.97 5.31
CA SER A 37 -2.71 -2.39 6.45
C SER A 37 -3.33 -2.75 7.79
N GLU A 38 -2.50 -2.94 8.80
CA GLU A 38 -2.94 -3.07 10.19
C GLU A 38 -3.03 -1.73 10.92
N ASP A 39 -2.51 -0.66 10.30
CA ASP A 39 -2.42 0.68 10.84
C ASP A 39 -3.35 1.66 10.13
N ILE A 40 -3.67 2.75 10.82
CA ILE A 40 -4.46 3.86 10.24
C ILE A 40 -3.55 4.68 9.34
N ILE A 41 -3.99 4.97 8.11
CA ILE A 41 -3.23 5.77 7.14
C ILE A 41 -3.75 7.21 7.15
N ALA A 42 -2.90 8.19 7.42
CA ALA A 42 -3.23 9.63 7.38
C ALA A 42 -2.53 10.39 6.25
N GLY A 43 -1.57 9.76 5.57
CA GLY A 43 -0.89 10.31 4.41
C GLY A 43 -0.24 9.22 3.57
N PHE A 44 -0.14 9.46 2.27
CA PHE A 44 0.57 8.57 1.36
C PHE A 44 1.30 9.35 0.26
N GLN A 45 2.40 8.77 -0.21
CA GLN A 45 3.07 9.12 -1.45
C GLN A 45 3.61 7.84 -2.09
N PHE A 46 3.48 7.73 -3.40
CA PHE A 46 4.15 6.68 -4.16
C PHE A 46 4.42 7.16 -5.59
N ASN A 47 5.36 6.50 -6.25
CA ASN A 47 5.62 6.64 -7.67
C ASN A 47 4.99 5.47 -8.43
N VAL A 48 4.54 5.75 -9.64
CA VAL A 48 4.08 4.76 -10.61
C VAL A 48 5.20 4.54 -11.61
N ASP A 49 5.69 3.31 -11.69
CA ASP A 49 6.74 2.92 -12.62
C ASP A 49 6.12 2.41 -13.93
N GLY A 50 6.74 2.69 -15.07
CA GLY A 50 6.31 2.15 -16.37
C GLY A 50 5.10 2.84 -17.03
N ALA A 51 4.39 3.72 -16.33
CA ALA A 51 3.24 4.45 -16.85
C ALA A 51 3.28 5.95 -16.48
N THR A 52 2.40 6.74 -17.11
CA THR A 52 2.19 8.17 -16.80
C THR A 52 0.85 8.37 -16.12
N ILE A 53 0.83 9.09 -15.00
CA ILE A 53 -0.39 9.47 -14.29
C ILE A 53 -1.03 10.68 -14.98
N ASN A 54 -2.27 10.52 -15.45
CA ASN A 54 -3.08 11.62 -15.97
C ASN A 54 -3.91 12.27 -14.87
N SER A 55 -4.45 11.46 -13.96
CA SER A 55 -5.21 11.90 -12.79
C SER A 55 -5.28 10.80 -11.75
N ALA A 56 -5.50 11.16 -10.49
CA ALA A 56 -5.81 10.23 -9.40
C ALA A 56 -7.03 10.72 -8.63
N SER A 57 -7.99 9.83 -8.34
CA SER A 57 -9.23 10.17 -7.65
C SER A 57 -9.93 8.93 -7.09
N GLY A 58 -11.02 9.10 -6.34
CA GLY A 58 -11.79 7.98 -5.79
C GLY A 58 -11.08 7.25 -4.64
N GLY A 59 -11.49 6.00 -4.43
CA GLY A 59 -11.01 5.16 -3.34
C GLY A 59 -11.31 5.70 -1.94
N ASP A 60 -10.70 5.05 -0.95
CA ASP A 60 -10.80 5.43 0.45
C ASP A 60 -10.13 6.78 0.74
N ALA A 61 -9.14 7.18 -0.07
CA ALA A 61 -8.55 8.51 0.02
C ALA A 61 -9.61 9.60 -0.18
N THR A 62 -10.34 9.56 -1.30
CA THR A 62 -11.38 10.57 -1.56
C THR A 62 -12.54 10.46 -0.56
N ALA A 63 -12.94 9.23 -0.20
CA ALA A 63 -14.02 9.00 0.76
C ALA A 63 -13.72 9.56 2.15
N ASN A 64 -12.45 9.53 2.58
CA ASN A 64 -12.01 10.08 3.87
C ASN A 64 -11.50 11.53 3.78
N GLY A 65 -11.79 12.23 2.67
CA GLY A 65 -11.50 13.66 2.52
C GLY A 65 -10.03 14.00 2.31
N PHE A 66 -9.25 13.08 1.72
CA PHE A 66 -7.88 13.38 1.30
C PHE A 66 -7.90 14.31 0.08
N ILE A 67 -6.94 15.22 0.08
CA ILE A 67 -6.57 15.99 -1.09
C ILE A 67 -5.49 15.18 -1.81
N ILE A 68 -5.76 14.84 -3.07
CA ILE A 68 -4.84 14.08 -3.91
C ILE A 68 -4.18 15.05 -4.89
N SER A 69 -2.85 15.01 -4.93
CA SER A 69 -2.03 15.77 -5.87
C SER A 69 -1.17 14.80 -6.67
N THR A 70 -1.16 14.97 -7.99
CA THR A 70 -0.37 14.12 -8.90
C THR A 70 0.59 14.94 -9.73
N SER A 71 1.75 14.36 -9.99
CA SER A 71 2.60 14.70 -11.13
C SER A 71 2.47 13.62 -12.21
N SER A 72 3.33 13.62 -13.23
CA SER A 72 3.36 12.58 -14.25
C SER A 72 3.70 11.18 -13.70
N THR A 73 4.40 11.09 -12.57
CA THR A 73 4.90 9.81 -12.04
C THR A 73 4.63 9.62 -10.56
N THR A 74 4.32 10.68 -9.81
CA THR A 74 4.13 10.62 -8.36
C THR A 74 2.69 10.98 -8.01
N ALA A 75 2.06 10.17 -7.18
CA ALA A 75 0.80 10.50 -6.51
C ALA A 75 1.06 10.72 -5.03
N LEU A 76 0.46 11.77 -4.48
CA LEU A 76 0.53 12.13 -3.07
C LEU A 76 -0.87 12.45 -2.57
N GLY A 77 -1.23 11.91 -1.41
CA GLY A 77 -2.50 12.17 -0.75
C GLY A 77 -2.29 12.53 0.72
N PHE A 78 -2.97 13.58 1.16
CA PHE A 78 -2.97 14.02 2.56
C PHE A 78 -4.32 14.63 2.94
N SER A 79 -4.67 14.58 4.23
CA SER A 79 -5.85 15.28 4.74
C SER A 79 -5.46 16.53 5.53
N LEU A 80 -6.06 17.68 5.20
CA LEU A 80 -5.92 18.92 5.98
C LEU A 80 -6.92 19.01 7.15
N THR A 81 -7.94 18.15 7.14
CA THR A 81 -9.02 18.15 8.14
C THR A 81 -8.82 17.09 9.22
N GLY A 82 -7.69 16.36 9.19
CA GLY A 82 -7.44 15.23 10.09
C GLY A 82 -8.21 13.96 9.70
N GLY A 83 -8.62 13.83 8.43
CA GLY A 83 -9.19 12.59 7.91
C GLY A 83 -8.13 11.50 7.81
N SER A 84 -8.53 10.26 8.03
CA SER A 84 -7.65 9.09 8.01
C SER A 84 -8.38 7.87 7.47
N ILE A 85 -7.67 7.01 6.75
CA ILE A 85 -8.18 5.74 6.24
C ILE A 85 -7.99 4.69 7.35
N PRO A 86 -9.04 3.96 7.75
CA PRO A 86 -8.93 2.92 8.78
C PRO A 86 -7.99 1.79 8.37
N ALA A 87 -7.44 1.10 9.37
CA ALA A 87 -6.78 -0.19 9.14
C ALA A 87 -7.74 -1.19 8.47
N GLY A 88 -7.19 -2.01 7.58
CA GLY A 88 -7.93 -2.97 6.77
C GLY A 88 -7.36 -3.09 5.37
N SER A 89 -8.18 -3.58 4.45
CA SER A 89 -7.85 -3.67 3.04
C SER A 89 -8.94 -3.05 2.18
N GLY A 90 -8.52 -2.46 1.06
CA GLY A 90 -9.42 -1.74 0.16
C GLY A 90 -8.70 -1.08 -1.00
N THR A 91 -9.40 -0.20 -1.71
CA THR A 91 -8.83 0.61 -2.79
C THR A 91 -8.45 1.97 -2.22
N LEU A 92 -7.15 2.26 -2.18
CA LEU A 92 -6.61 3.53 -1.68
C LEU A 92 -7.03 4.68 -2.60
N VAL A 93 -6.75 4.53 -3.90
CA VAL A 93 -7.02 5.54 -4.93
C VAL A 93 -7.12 4.87 -6.30
N ASN A 94 -7.95 5.41 -7.19
CA ASN A 94 -7.99 5.03 -8.60
C ASN A 94 -7.14 6.00 -9.43
N LEU A 95 -6.28 5.44 -10.27
CA LEU A 95 -5.38 6.16 -11.16
C LEU A 95 -5.89 6.06 -12.60
N ASN A 96 -5.96 7.18 -13.31
CA ASN A 96 -6.04 7.18 -14.76
C ASN A 96 -4.62 7.23 -15.32
N LEU A 97 -4.21 6.17 -16.02
CA LEU A 97 -2.85 6.03 -16.52
C LEU A 97 -2.80 6.04 -18.04
N THR A 98 -1.64 6.43 -18.58
CA THR A 98 -1.25 6.15 -19.96
C THR A 98 -0.06 5.22 -19.95
N GLY A 99 -0.26 4.02 -20.51
CA GLY A 99 0.68 2.90 -20.40
C GLY A 99 0.24 1.87 -19.36
N GLU A 100 1.00 0.80 -19.28
CA GLU A 100 0.81 -0.28 -18.30
C GLU A 100 1.86 -0.09 -17.19
N PRO A 101 1.45 0.14 -15.92
CA PRO A 101 2.38 0.31 -14.83
C PRO A 101 3.11 -1.00 -14.55
N SER A 102 4.42 -0.92 -14.33
CA SER A 102 5.26 -2.07 -13.97
C SER A 102 5.38 -2.28 -12.46
N GLY A 103 4.92 -1.31 -11.66
CA GLY A 103 4.96 -1.39 -10.20
C GLY A 103 4.83 -0.04 -9.51
N LEU A 104 4.94 -0.07 -8.18
CA LEU A 104 4.97 1.11 -7.33
C LEU A 104 6.32 1.22 -6.61
N SER A 105 6.92 2.41 -6.63
CA SER A 105 8.19 2.70 -5.96
C SER A 105 8.12 3.96 -5.10
N GLY A 106 9.15 4.19 -4.27
CA GLY A 106 9.22 5.39 -3.44
C GLY A 106 8.02 5.56 -2.50
N ILE A 107 7.48 4.43 -2.03
CA ILE A 107 6.30 4.39 -1.15
C ILE A 107 6.66 5.02 0.19
N VAL A 108 5.87 6.00 0.61
CA VAL A 108 5.93 6.64 1.92
C VAL A 108 4.51 6.73 2.44
N MET A 109 4.26 6.07 3.57
CA MET A 109 2.96 6.04 4.23
C MET A 109 3.14 6.62 5.63
N ALA A 110 2.15 7.35 6.12
CA ALA A 110 2.21 7.99 7.43
C ALA A 110 0.94 7.73 8.24
N ASP A 111 1.11 7.55 9.55
CA ASP A 111 0.02 7.45 10.51
C ASP A 111 -0.52 8.85 10.91
N PRO A 112 -1.61 8.94 11.70
CA PRO A 112 -2.13 10.22 12.17
C PRO A 112 -1.18 11.03 13.07
N SER A 113 -0.16 10.39 13.65
CA SER A 113 0.89 11.03 14.46
C SER A 113 2.01 11.62 13.59
N GLY A 114 2.04 11.28 12.30
CA GLY A 114 3.10 11.64 11.35
C GLY A 114 4.27 10.66 11.34
N ASP A 115 4.14 9.52 12.00
CA ASP A 115 5.13 8.45 12.00
C ASP A 115 5.05 7.64 10.70
N SER A 116 6.20 7.22 10.19
CA SER A 116 6.28 6.44 8.95
C SER A 116 5.76 5.02 9.16
N LEU A 117 4.84 4.59 8.30
CA LEU A 117 4.40 3.21 8.20
C LEU A 117 5.23 2.48 7.13
N ASP A 118 5.73 1.29 7.46
CA ASP A 118 6.47 0.46 6.52
C ASP A 118 5.49 -0.24 5.58
N PHE A 119 5.62 0.05 4.28
CA PHE A 119 4.79 -0.51 3.21
C PHE A 119 5.67 -1.01 2.08
N THR A 120 5.31 -2.18 1.55
CA THR A 120 5.96 -2.77 0.38
C THR A 120 4.99 -2.88 -0.80
N TYR A 121 5.52 -2.80 -2.02
CA TYR A 121 4.73 -3.13 -3.20
C TYR A 121 4.55 -4.65 -3.29
N ASP A 122 3.31 -5.08 -3.50
CA ASP A 122 2.91 -6.46 -3.77
C ASP A 122 2.42 -6.54 -5.22
N ASP A 123 3.17 -7.27 -6.05
CA ASP A 123 2.86 -7.48 -7.46
C ASP A 123 1.84 -8.61 -7.67
N GLY A 124 1.34 -9.22 -6.59
CA GLY A 124 0.36 -10.29 -6.63
C GLY A 124 0.92 -11.61 -7.17
N VAL A 125 2.25 -11.74 -7.34
CA VAL A 125 2.87 -13.05 -7.53
C VAL A 125 3.13 -13.61 -6.15
N ASP A 126 2.26 -14.51 -5.69
CA ASP A 126 2.60 -15.36 -4.55
C ASP A 126 3.92 -16.05 -4.91
N GLU A 127 5.02 -15.63 -4.28
CA GLU A 127 6.27 -16.36 -4.38
C GLU A 127 6.01 -17.74 -3.80
N VAL A 128 5.70 -18.70 -4.69
CA VAL A 128 5.69 -20.12 -4.36
C VAL A 128 7.15 -20.47 -4.05
N TYR A 129 7.56 -20.23 -2.80
CA TYR A 129 8.75 -20.80 -2.19
C TYR A 129 8.56 -22.31 -2.15
N GLY A 130 8.93 -22.98 -3.23
CA GLY A 130 8.68 -24.41 -3.35
C GLY A 130 9.07 -25.03 -4.69
N CYS A 131 10.34 -24.91 -5.07
CA CYS A 131 11.01 -25.99 -5.81
C CYS A 131 12.35 -26.33 -5.16
#